data_AF-A0A9N8HNJ2-F1
#
_entry.id   AF-A0A9N8HNJ2-F1
#
_cell.length_a   1.000
_cell.length_b   1.000
_cell.length_c   1.000
_cell.angle_alpha   90.00
_cell.angle_beta   90.00
_cell.angle_gamma   90.00
#
_symmetry.space_group_name_H-M   'P 1'
#
loop_
_entity.id
_entity.type
_entity.pdbx_description
1 polymer ?
#
loop_
_entity_poly.entity_id
_entity_poly.type
_entity_poly.pdbx_seq_one_letter_code
_entity_poly.pdbx_strand_id
1 'polypeptide(L)'
;MATFQDESTDCAICLGLLSDPEMEVIELTTCGHRWHLECLKEQLAQAQPNPAQRLVLTGCRCAKCGSVCEHPKLEHLTRQTDALREKVDAVIREQLEDKSKNDLAALEDARRKYAVYLCSHCREPYFGGTIACADTAEGEVPPDERLCVACAPQQQQQAQCRHPLEHRGHHIWKCRYCCKVATHICYGTVHFCDDCHDRNSERVEMIRRQQLRQRETRTTDHQPPSCLSPIPCPGGDACPFPKKEGQTHHENGKAASCEQAYGCGWCQSNPTANEHAFVAPPGSRNFLQNGCGQHGHRGWQQFNPRARWQVEQSDTPLSDTITTNFVSSFQWSAMGQSVVLSSFLQSNELRLPLEVSAKYMARTDCASVFRMEALLLGRNRAVLQRKRTNTLNAPADFWERASLTLEPMAGAYEVAIVVYGKDVPFWQGNFGSKVTDCQIRVLGTPEELQRDLRPENEIRARAGGETTIGSA
;
A
#
# COMPACT_ATOMS: atom_id res chain seq x y z
N MET A 1 2.21 -30.58 -32.84
CA MET A 1 3.12 -29.42 -32.72
C MET A 1 4.36 -29.93 -32.03
N ALA A 2 5.55 -29.74 -32.61
CA ALA A 2 6.79 -30.20 -31.99
C ALA A 2 6.94 -29.50 -30.63
N THR A 3 7.03 -30.28 -29.56
CA THR A 3 7.41 -29.80 -28.23
C THR A 3 8.84 -29.27 -28.34
N PHE A 4 9.03 -27.98 -28.06
CA PHE A 4 10.36 -27.38 -28.01
C PHE A 4 11.25 -28.19 -27.06
N GLN A 5 12.49 -28.47 -27.48
CA GLN A 5 13.48 -29.18 -26.69
C GLN A 5 14.76 -28.34 -26.63
N ASP A 6 15.20 -27.98 -25.43
CA ASP A 6 16.40 -27.17 -25.24
C ASP A 6 17.67 -28.03 -25.40
N GLU A 7 18.37 -27.85 -26.52
CA GLU A 7 19.62 -28.52 -26.87
C GLU A 7 20.87 -27.90 -26.24
N SER A 8 20.72 -26.89 -25.37
CA SER A 8 21.86 -26.26 -24.69
C SER A 8 22.65 -27.29 -23.87
N THR A 9 23.98 -27.27 -24.00
CA THR A 9 24.91 -28.07 -23.19
C THR A 9 25.26 -27.39 -21.86
N ASP A 10 25.19 -26.06 -21.83
CA ASP A 10 25.64 -25.23 -20.72
C ASP A 10 24.52 -24.35 -20.17
N CYS A 11 24.59 -24.08 -18.87
CA CYS A 11 23.69 -23.16 -18.19
C CYS A 11 24.06 -21.72 -18.57
N ALA A 12 23.12 -20.93 -19.07
CA ALA A 12 23.40 -19.58 -19.54
C ALA A 12 23.66 -18.54 -18.42
N ILE A 13 23.55 -18.93 -17.14
CA ILE A 13 23.90 -18.07 -15.99
C ILE A 13 25.35 -18.28 -15.57
N CYS A 14 25.74 -19.52 -15.24
CA CYS A 14 27.08 -19.82 -14.73
C CYS A 14 28.06 -20.34 -15.79
N LEU A 15 27.57 -20.62 -17.01
CA LEU A 15 28.32 -21.24 -18.11
C LEU A 15 28.85 -22.65 -17.82
N GLY A 16 28.38 -23.30 -16.75
CA GLY A 16 28.71 -24.69 -16.43
C GLY A 16 27.83 -25.71 -17.17
N LEU A 17 28.32 -26.95 -17.29
CA LEU A 17 27.65 -28.03 -18.00
C LEU A 17 26.32 -28.41 -17.34
N LEU A 18 25.26 -28.52 -18.14
CA LEU A 18 23.94 -29.05 -17.71
C LEU A 18 23.94 -30.58 -17.57
N SER A 19 25.07 -31.24 -17.83
CA SER A 19 25.29 -32.67 -17.60
C SER A 19 26.09 -32.95 -16.33
N ASP A 20 26.50 -31.91 -15.60
CA ASP A 20 27.22 -32.05 -14.32
C ASP A 20 26.32 -32.76 -13.29
N PRO A 21 26.71 -33.94 -12.77
CA PRO A 21 25.90 -34.69 -11.81
C PRO A 21 25.81 -34.03 -10.43
N GLU A 22 26.71 -33.11 -10.09
CA GLU A 22 26.70 -32.38 -8.81
C GLU A 22 25.66 -31.24 -8.79
N MET A 23 25.12 -30.87 -9.95
CA MET A 23 24.23 -29.71 -10.11
C MET A 23 22.83 -30.14 -10.55
N GLU A 24 21.82 -29.76 -9.78
CA GLU A 24 20.43 -30.06 -10.15
C GLU A 24 19.99 -29.22 -11.36
N VAL A 25 19.48 -29.86 -12.41
CA VAL A 25 18.94 -29.20 -13.61
C VAL A 25 17.42 -29.30 -13.64
N ILE A 26 16.78 -28.18 -13.92
CA ILE A 26 15.32 -28.10 -14.13
C ILE A 26 15.00 -27.62 -15.53
N GLU A 27 13.80 -27.96 -16.00
CA GLU A 27 13.22 -27.49 -17.25
C GLU A 27 12.00 -26.62 -16.93
N LEU A 28 11.96 -25.41 -17.49
CA LEU A 28 10.84 -24.49 -17.27
C LEU A 28 9.61 -24.96 -18.03
N THR A 29 8.48 -25.10 -17.32
CA THR A 29 7.23 -25.62 -17.91
C THR A 29 6.62 -24.72 -18.98
N THR A 30 6.86 -23.41 -18.90
CA THR A 30 6.34 -22.40 -19.82
C THR A 30 7.09 -22.32 -21.16
N CYS A 31 8.37 -22.70 -21.19
CA CYS A 31 9.22 -22.47 -22.35
C CYS A 31 10.21 -23.57 -22.67
N GLY A 32 10.27 -24.64 -21.88
CA GLY A 32 11.15 -25.81 -22.08
C GLY A 32 12.65 -25.54 -21.93
N HIS A 33 13.06 -24.33 -21.53
CA HIS A 33 14.47 -24.02 -21.35
C HIS A 33 15.03 -24.64 -20.07
N ARG A 34 16.26 -25.15 -20.15
CA ARG A 34 16.98 -25.84 -19.08
C ARG A 34 17.98 -24.92 -18.36
N TRP A 35 18.01 -25.08 -17.04
CA TRP A 35 18.84 -24.28 -16.13
C TRP A 35 19.32 -25.12 -14.95
N HIS A 36 20.49 -24.80 -14.38
CA HIS A 36 20.78 -25.22 -13.01
C HIS A 36 19.79 -24.55 -12.05
N LEU A 37 19.19 -25.34 -11.15
CA LEU A 37 18.16 -24.86 -10.22
C LEU A 37 18.68 -23.70 -9.36
N GLU A 38 19.87 -23.85 -8.79
CA GLU A 38 20.41 -22.84 -7.87
C GLU A 38 20.76 -21.54 -8.58
N CYS A 39 21.36 -21.61 -9.77
CA CYS A 39 21.62 -20.43 -10.59
C CYS A 39 20.34 -19.65 -10.89
N LEU A 40 19.26 -20.36 -11.24
CA LEU A 40 17.98 -19.70 -11.54
C LEU A 40 17.32 -19.14 -10.27
N LYS A 41 17.40 -19.83 -9.13
CA LYS A 41 16.93 -19.32 -7.84
C LYS A 41 17.68 -18.05 -7.44
N GLU A 42 19.00 -18.05 -7.53
CA GLU A 42 19.83 -16.88 -7.24
C GLU A 42 19.47 -15.70 -8.15
N GLN A 43 19.31 -15.93 -9.46
CA GLN A 43 18.88 -14.90 -10.40
C GLN A 43 17.52 -14.30 -9.99
N LEU A 44 16.54 -15.16 -9.68
CA LEU A 44 15.18 -14.72 -9.30
C LEU A 44 15.17 -14.01 -7.94
N ALA A 45 16.03 -14.41 -7.00
CA ALA A 45 16.19 -13.75 -5.70
C ALA A 45 16.89 -12.39 -5.82
N GLN A 46 17.90 -12.26 -6.69
CA GLN A 46 18.58 -10.99 -6.96
C GLN A 46 17.72 -10.04 -7.79
N ALA A 47 16.83 -10.57 -8.63
CA ALA A 47 15.91 -9.79 -9.44
C ALA A 47 14.72 -9.23 -8.64
N GLN A 48 14.68 -9.43 -7.31
CA GLN A 48 13.60 -8.91 -6.49
C GLN A 48 13.55 -7.37 -6.56
N PRO A 49 12.33 -6.80 -6.65
CA PRO A 49 12.12 -5.36 -6.72
C PRO A 49 12.89 -4.56 -5.67
N ASN A 50 13.69 -3.58 -6.11
CA ASN A 50 14.28 -2.60 -5.22
C ASN A 50 13.36 -1.38 -5.09
N PRO A 51 12.79 -1.09 -3.89
CA PRO A 51 11.92 0.07 -3.67
C PRO A 51 12.60 1.42 -3.94
N ALA A 52 13.93 1.47 -3.94
CA ALA A 52 14.72 2.67 -4.23
C ALA A 52 14.67 3.10 -5.70
N GLN A 53 14.35 2.18 -6.61
CA GLN A 53 14.46 2.36 -8.05
C GLN A 53 13.12 2.09 -8.73
N ARG A 54 13.04 2.45 -10.02
CA ARG A 54 11.91 2.00 -10.83
C ARG A 54 11.89 0.48 -10.89
N LEU A 55 10.70 -0.11 -10.87
CA LEU A 55 10.49 -1.54 -10.99
C LEU A 55 11.03 -2.04 -12.33
N VAL A 56 11.88 -3.06 -12.25
CA VAL A 56 12.40 -3.79 -13.40
C VAL A 56 12.11 -5.27 -13.18
N LEU A 57 11.04 -5.77 -13.79
CA LEU A 57 10.63 -7.17 -13.67
C LEU A 57 11.25 -8.08 -14.75
N THR A 58 12.19 -7.55 -15.54
CA THR A 58 12.84 -8.31 -16.62
C THR A 58 13.73 -9.42 -16.07
N GLY A 59 14.37 -9.21 -14.91
CA GLY A 59 15.21 -10.24 -14.26
C GLY A 59 14.41 -11.43 -13.72
N CYS A 60 13.09 -11.30 -13.63
CA CYS A 60 12.18 -12.35 -13.18
C CYS A 60 11.65 -13.22 -14.33
N ARG A 61 12.31 -13.16 -15.50
CA ARG A 61 11.97 -13.92 -16.71
C ARG A 61 13.11 -14.82 -17.12
N CYS A 62 12.80 -15.81 -17.93
CA CYS A 62 13.77 -16.70 -18.53
C CYS A 62 14.77 -15.87 -19.35
N ALA A 63 16.05 -15.88 -19.00
CA ALA A 63 17.04 -15.05 -19.70
C ALA A 63 17.29 -15.49 -21.16
N LYS A 64 16.87 -16.71 -21.55
CA LYS A 64 16.97 -17.20 -22.93
C LYS A 64 15.86 -16.67 -23.84
N CYS A 65 14.62 -16.57 -23.36
CA CYS A 65 13.46 -16.25 -24.22
C CYS A 65 12.49 -15.20 -23.66
N GLY A 66 12.65 -14.81 -22.40
CA GLY A 66 11.77 -13.86 -21.72
C GLY A 66 10.48 -14.46 -21.17
N SER A 67 10.17 -15.75 -21.29
CA SER A 67 8.97 -16.35 -20.67
C SER A 67 9.02 -16.32 -19.14
N VAL A 68 7.86 -16.40 -18.49
CA VAL A 68 7.76 -16.51 -17.01
C VAL A 68 8.44 -17.81 -16.56
N CYS A 69 9.21 -17.78 -15.48
CA CYS A 69 9.93 -18.95 -14.98
C CYS A 69 9.03 -19.85 -14.12
N GLU A 70 8.18 -20.68 -14.72
CA GLU A 70 7.31 -21.59 -13.97
C GLU A 70 7.93 -22.98 -13.79
N HIS A 71 8.09 -23.38 -12.53
CA HIS A 71 8.46 -24.74 -12.14
C HIS A 71 8.07 -24.96 -10.65
N PRO A 72 7.62 -26.15 -10.24
CA PRO A 72 7.22 -26.41 -8.85
C PRO A 72 8.30 -26.06 -7.80
N LYS A 73 9.59 -26.26 -8.14
CA LYS A 73 10.72 -25.89 -7.26
C LYS A 73 11.03 -24.38 -7.19
N LEU A 74 10.35 -23.56 -7.99
CA LEU A 74 10.50 -22.09 -8.03
C LEU A 74 9.25 -21.36 -7.51
N GLU A 75 8.21 -22.10 -7.11
CA GLU A 75 6.88 -21.58 -6.85
C GLU A 75 6.86 -20.47 -5.78
N HIS A 76 7.64 -20.60 -4.71
CA HIS A 76 7.73 -19.57 -3.67
C HIS A 76 8.43 -18.27 -4.11
N LEU A 77 9.34 -18.34 -5.10
CA LEU A 77 10.12 -17.19 -5.56
C LEU A 77 9.40 -16.38 -6.65
N THR A 78 8.47 -17.02 -7.36
CA THR A 78 7.84 -16.46 -8.57
C THR A 78 6.45 -15.87 -8.27
N ARG A 79 5.70 -16.46 -7.35
CA ARG A 79 4.36 -15.99 -6.94
C ARG A 79 4.32 -14.50 -6.54
N GLN A 80 5.28 -14.03 -5.74
CA GLN A 80 5.32 -12.63 -5.31
C GLN A 80 5.55 -11.67 -6.48
N THR A 81 6.41 -12.06 -7.41
CA THR A 81 6.67 -11.27 -8.62
C THR A 81 5.45 -11.31 -9.56
N ASP A 82 4.76 -12.44 -9.68
CA ASP A 82 3.57 -12.56 -10.52
C ASP A 82 2.41 -11.69 -10.01
N ALA A 83 2.13 -11.73 -8.70
CA ALA A 83 1.13 -10.87 -8.09
C ALA A 83 1.48 -9.38 -8.24
N LEU A 84 2.76 -9.01 -8.05
CA LEU A 84 3.22 -7.64 -8.29
C LEU A 84 3.08 -7.26 -9.77
N ARG A 85 3.36 -8.18 -10.70
CA ARG A 85 3.27 -7.96 -12.13
C ARG A 85 1.84 -7.65 -12.56
N GLU A 86 0.86 -8.39 -12.03
CA GLU A 86 -0.56 -8.12 -12.30
C GLU A 86 -0.95 -6.71 -11.83
N LYS A 87 -0.50 -6.31 -10.63
CA LYS A 87 -0.71 -4.94 -10.12
C LYS A 87 -0.02 -3.89 -10.99
N VAL A 88 1.23 -4.13 -11.41
CA VAL A 88 1.98 -3.23 -12.33
C VAL A 88 1.25 -3.10 -13.66
N ASP A 89 0.75 -4.20 -14.22
CA ASP A 89 -0.02 -4.16 -15.46
C ASP A 89 -1.33 -3.39 -15.30
N ALA A 90 -2.01 -3.52 -14.15
CA ALA A 90 -3.20 -2.72 -13.85
C ALA A 90 -2.88 -1.22 -13.85
N VAL A 91 -1.80 -0.82 -13.16
CA VAL A 91 -1.32 0.57 -13.13
C VAL A 91 -0.96 1.07 -14.53
N ILE A 92 -0.31 0.25 -15.36
CA ILE A 92 0.04 0.62 -16.74
C ILE A 92 -1.23 0.77 -17.60
N ARG A 93 -2.18 -0.15 -17.49
CA ARG A 93 -3.45 -0.08 -18.24
C ARG A 93 -4.26 1.17 -17.89
N GLU A 94 -4.19 1.66 -16.66
CA GLU A 94 -4.82 2.93 -16.27
C GLU A 94 -4.27 4.12 -17.09
N GLN A 95 -3.04 4.05 -17.60
CA GLN A 95 -2.42 5.10 -18.42
C GLN A 95 -2.72 4.98 -19.91
N LEU A 96 -3.30 3.87 -20.35
CA LEU A 96 -3.67 3.66 -21.75
C LEU A 96 -5.02 4.31 -22.08
N GLU A 97 -5.17 4.74 -23.33
CA GLU A 97 -6.48 5.13 -23.87
C GLU A 97 -7.49 3.98 -23.73
N ASP A 98 -8.77 4.29 -23.47
CA ASP A 98 -9.79 3.27 -23.17
C ASP A 98 -9.89 2.16 -24.22
N LYS A 99 -9.75 2.49 -25.50
CA LYS A 99 -9.78 1.52 -26.61
C LYS A 99 -8.60 0.54 -26.61
N SER A 100 -7.49 0.90 -25.97
CA SER A 100 -6.23 0.15 -25.96
C SER A 100 -5.98 -0.59 -24.64
N LYS A 101 -6.84 -0.41 -23.62
CA LYS A 101 -6.64 -1.02 -22.29
C LYS A 101 -6.58 -2.56 -22.29
N ASN A 102 -7.27 -3.19 -23.24
CA ASN A 102 -7.31 -4.64 -23.40
C ASN A 102 -6.37 -5.16 -24.52
N ASP A 103 -5.62 -4.28 -25.18
CA ASP A 103 -4.67 -4.65 -26.23
C ASP A 103 -3.33 -5.07 -25.60
N LEU A 104 -2.95 -6.33 -25.81
CA LEU A 104 -1.72 -6.89 -25.28
C LEU A 104 -0.48 -6.22 -25.90
N ALA A 105 -0.52 -5.88 -27.19
CA ALA A 105 0.61 -5.22 -27.86
C ALA A 105 0.84 -3.80 -27.30
N ALA A 106 -0.26 -3.07 -27.05
CA ALA A 106 -0.20 -1.76 -26.41
C ALA A 106 0.36 -1.85 -24.97
N LEU A 107 -0.06 -2.85 -24.20
CA LEU A 107 0.49 -3.11 -22.86
C LEU A 107 1.99 -3.42 -22.89
N GLU A 108 2.44 -4.24 -23.85
CA GLU A 108 3.87 -4.57 -24.00
C GLU A 108 4.72 -3.37 -24.39
N ASP A 109 4.24 -2.52 -25.29
CA ASP A 109 4.90 -1.26 -25.64
C ASP A 109 4.92 -0.29 -24.44
N ALA A 110 3.81 -0.18 -23.71
CA ALA A 110 3.72 0.64 -22.51
C ALA A 110 4.67 0.19 -21.40
N ARG A 111 4.84 -1.12 -21.18
CA ARG A 111 5.84 -1.68 -20.26
C ARG A 111 7.28 -1.26 -20.58
N ARG A 112 7.58 -0.95 -21.85
CA ARG A 112 8.91 -0.48 -22.29
C ARG A 112 9.06 1.04 -22.21
N LYS A 113 7.95 1.76 -22.01
CA LYS A 113 7.91 3.23 -22.00
C LYS A 113 7.69 3.81 -20.61
N TYR A 114 6.89 3.15 -19.77
CA TYR A 114 6.45 3.68 -18.48
C TYR A 114 7.29 3.18 -17.32
N ALA A 115 7.61 4.09 -16.42
CA ALA A 115 8.28 3.82 -15.17
C ALA A 115 7.22 3.63 -14.07
N VAL A 116 7.32 2.51 -13.36
CA VAL A 116 6.48 2.18 -12.21
C VAL A 116 7.38 2.03 -10.99
N TYR A 117 6.93 2.48 -9.83
CA TYR A 117 7.69 2.46 -8.57
C TYR A 117 6.86 1.82 -7.47
N LEU A 118 7.51 1.37 -6.40
CA LEU A 118 6.81 0.96 -5.17
C LEU A 118 6.71 2.14 -4.21
N CYS A 119 5.52 2.35 -3.64
CA CYS A 119 5.32 3.36 -2.61
C CYS A 119 6.09 3.00 -1.34
N SER A 120 6.89 3.92 -0.79
CA SER A 120 7.65 3.69 0.45
C SER A 120 6.77 3.38 1.66
N HIS A 121 5.55 3.94 1.69
CA HIS A 121 4.60 3.80 2.79
C HIS A 121 3.67 2.59 2.64
N CYS A 122 2.92 2.47 1.53
CA CYS A 122 1.93 1.40 1.37
C CYS A 122 2.43 0.20 0.55
N ARG A 123 3.63 0.27 -0.04
CA ARG A 123 4.23 -0.76 -0.91
C ARG A 123 3.44 -1.13 -2.17
N GLU A 124 2.36 -0.42 -2.48
CA GLU A 124 1.65 -0.59 -3.76
C GLU A 124 2.43 0.02 -4.93
N PRO A 125 2.40 -0.60 -6.13
CA PRO A 125 2.98 -0.02 -7.31
C PRO A 125 2.20 1.22 -7.76
N TYR A 126 2.90 2.22 -8.30
CA TYR A 126 2.28 3.42 -8.85
C TYR A 126 3.05 3.93 -10.07
N PHE A 127 2.31 4.59 -10.97
CA PHE A 127 2.86 5.19 -12.18
C PHE A 127 3.69 6.43 -11.85
N GLY A 128 4.89 6.52 -12.42
CA GLY A 128 5.84 7.59 -12.13
C GLY A 128 6.37 8.31 -13.37
N GLY A 129 5.65 8.25 -14.49
CA GLY A 129 6.04 8.85 -15.76
C GLY A 129 6.76 7.88 -16.69
N THR A 130 7.64 8.40 -17.54
CA THR A 130 8.36 7.60 -18.54
C THR A 130 9.73 7.14 -18.06
N ILE A 131 10.20 6.01 -18.58
CA ILE A 131 11.55 5.49 -18.33
C ILE A 131 12.62 6.50 -18.79
N ALA A 132 12.37 7.21 -19.88
CA ALA A 132 13.27 8.25 -20.38
C ALA A 132 13.55 9.35 -19.34
N CYS A 133 12.54 9.75 -18.57
CA CYS A 133 12.72 10.68 -17.46
C CYS A 133 13.39 9.98 -16.25
N ALA A 134 12.92 8.78 -15.90
CA ALA A 134 13.39 8.03 -14.75
C ALA A 134 14.90 7.72 -14.78
N ASP A 135 15.47 7.49 -15.96
CA ASP A 135 16.89 7.13 -16.13
C ASP A 135 17.84 8.36 -16.13
N THR A 136 17.33 9.55 -15.82
CA THR A 136 18.17 10.76 -15.58
C THR A 136 18.52 10.89 -14.10
N ALA A 137 19.56 11.66 -13.76
CA ALA A 137 19.98 11.89 -12.37
C ALA A 137 18.87 12.49 -11.47
N GLU A 138 17.92 13.24 -12.05
CA GLU A 138 16.77 13.77 -11.30
C GLU A 138 15.70 12.72 -10.98
N GLY A 139 15.77 11.55 -11.62
CA GLY A 139 14.96 10.38 -11.30
C GLY A 139 15.41 9.63 -10.05
N GLU A 140 16.60 9.93 -9.53
CA GLU A 140 17.16 9.37 -8.29
C GLU A 140 16.57 10.08 -7.07
N VAL A 141 15.30 9.80 -6.80
CA VAL A 141 14.60 10.23 -5.58
C VAL A 141 14.92 9.25 -4.45
N PRO A 142 15.23 9.73 -3.22
CA PRO A 142 15.42 8.88 -2.06
C PRO A 142 14.26 7.90 -1.86
N PRO A 143 14.52 6.64 -1.46
CA PRO A 143 13.50 5.61 -1.41
C PRO A 143 12.33 5.96 -0.48
N ASP A 144 12.59 6.63 0.62
CA ASP A 144 11.63 7.09 1.61
C ASP A 144 10.72 8.22 1.07
N GLU A 145 11.21 9.04 0.15
CA GLU A 145 10.45 10.11 -0.51
C GLU A 145 9.57 9.61 -1.67
N ARG A 146 9.71 8.35 -2.10
CA ARG A 146 8.91 7.74 -3.18
C ARG A 146 7.50 7.36 -2.73
N LEU A 147 6.66 8.37 -2.52
CA LEU A 147 5.26 8.20 -2.15
C LEU A 147 4.34 8.21 -3.37
N CYS A 148 3.37 7.31 -3.41
CA CYS A 148 2.32 7.35 -4.42
C CYS A 148 1.42 8.58 -4.23
N VAL A 149 0.65 8.92 -5.26
CA VAL A 149 -0.28 10.08 -5.24
C VAL A 149 -1.34 10.01 -4.14
N ALA A 150 -1.54 8.85 -3.51
CA ALA A 150 -2.39 8.68 -2.33
C ALA A 150 -1.67 8.92 -1.01
N CYS A 151 -0.40 8.49 -0.88
CA CYS A 151 0.34 8.62 0.38
C CYS A 151 1.03 9.98 0.51
N ALA A 152 1.45 10.59 -0.60
CA ALA A 152 2.17 11.87 -0.58
C ALA A 152 1.37 13.02 0.09
N PRO A 153 0.07 13.23 -0.20
CA PRO A 153 -0.70 14.30 0.44
C PRO A 153 -0.87 14.13 1.96
N GLN A 154 -0.83 12.89 2.46
CA GLN A 154 -1.00 12.59 3.89
C GLN A 154 0.15 13.17 4.73
N GLN A 155 1.36 13.21 4.17
CA GLN A 155 2.52 13.80 4.85
C GLN A 155 2.54 15.33 4.78
N GLN A 156 1.89 15.92 3.78
CA GLN A 156 1.95 17.37 3.54
C GLN A 156 0.94 18.18 4.36
N GLN A 157 -0.06 17.53 4.99
CA GLN A 157 -1.11 18.16 5.82
C GLN A 157 -1.93 19.27 5.12
N GLN A 158 -1.75 19.48 3.81
CA GLN A 158 -2.37 20.58 3.05
C GLN A 158 -3.58 20.16 2.21
N ALA A 159 -3.65 18.91 1.77
CA ALA A 159 -4.82 18.39 1.06
C ALA A 159 -5.82 17.81 2.08
N GLN A 160 -6.98 18.45 2.23
CA GLN A 160 -8.10 17.94 3.03
C GLN A 160 -8.82 16.76 2.33
N CYS A 161 -8.07 15.82 1.74
CA CYS A 161 -8.66 14.60 1.20
C CYS A 161 -8.85 13.59 2.34
N ARG A 162 -10.10 13.29 2.66
CA ARG A 162 -10.45 12.32 3.71
C ARG A 162 -10.29 10.88 3.23
N HIS A 163 -10.27 10.62 1.92
CA HIS A 163 -10.14 9.28 1.30
C HIS A 163 -9.00 9.22 0.27
N PRO A 164 -7.75 9.44 0.69
CA PRO A 164 -6.65 9.65 -0.24
C PRO A 164 -6.29 8.45 -1.13
N LEU A 165 -6.60 7.22 -0.71
CA LEU A 165 -6.39 6.01 -1.52
C LEU A 165 -7.45 5.82 -2.61
N GLU A 166 -8.72 6.06 -2.26
CA GLU A 166 -9.86 5.94 -3.17
C GLU A 166 -9.90 7.11 -4.14
N HIS A 167 -9.62 8.32 -3.62
CA HIS A 167 -9.65 9.55 -4.40
C HIS A 167 -8.29 9.90 -5.02
N ARG A 168 -7.37 8.95 -5.07
CA ARG A 168 -6.00 9.15 -5.58
C ARG A 168 -5.98 9.75 -6.99
N GLY A 169 -6.93 9.36 -7.85
CA GLY A 169 -7.10 9.89 -9.21
C GLY A 169 -7.84 11.24 -9.29
N HIS A 170 -8.30 11.76 -8.16
CA HIS A 170 -9.01 13.03 -8.06
C HIS A 170 -8.20 14.09 -7.31
N HIS A 171 -6.98 13.79 -6.87
CA HIS A 171 -6.11 14.78 -6.24
C HIS A 171 -5.68 15.85 -7.23
N ILE A 172 -5.82 17.11 -6.83
CA ILE A 172 -5.43 18.28 -7.62
C ILE A 172 -4.04 18.70 -7.14
N TRP A 173 -3.06 18.43 -7.99
CA TRP A 173 -1.66 18.78 -7.75
C TRP A 173 -1.31 20.12 -8.40
N LYS A 174 -0.51 20.93 -7.72
CA LYS A 174 0.14 22.08 -8.34
C LYS A 174 1.40 21.60 -9.04
N CYS A 175 1.68 22.14 -10.23
CA CYS A 175 2.97 21.96 -10.88
C CYS A 175 4.11 22.39 -9.95
N ARG A 176 5.17 21.59 -9.86
CA ARG A 176 6.32 21.90 -9.00
C ARG A 176 7.05 23.18 -9.42
N TYR A 177 7.03 23.48 -10.72
CA TYR A 177 7.83 24.53 -11.34
C TYR A 177 7.02 25.79 -11.70
N CYS A 178 5.71 25.81 -11.47
CA CYS A 178 4.88 27.00 -11.70
C CYS A 178 3.56 26.94 -10.90
N CYS A 179 2.72 27.96 -10.99
CA CYS A 179 1.41 28.00 -10.35
C CYS A 179 0.27 27.64 -11.31
N LYS A 180 0.37 26.46 -11.95
CA LYS A 180 -0.70 25.82 -12.74
C LYS A 180 -1.03 24.43 -12.20
N VAL A 181 -2.21 23.92 -12.51
CA VAL A 181 -2.59 22.54 -12.16
C VAL A 181 -1.71 21.57 -12.94
N ALA A 182 -1.24 20.54 -12.27
CA ALA A 182 -0.46 19.48 -12.89
C ALA A 182 -1.36 18.45 -13.58
N THR A 183 -0.88 17.97 -14.72
CA THR A 183 -1.52 17.00 -15.61
C THR A 183 -0.62 15.79 -15.84
N HIS A 184 0.67 15.92 -15.54
CA HIS A 184 1.69 14.92 -15.78
C HIS A 184 2.44 14.61 -14.49
N ILE A 185 2.92 13.36 -14.37
CA ILE A 185 3.86 12.94 -13.35
C ILE A 185 5.13 12.41 -14.00
N CYS A 186 6.28 12.77 -13.46
CA CYS A 186 7.60 12.34 -13.91
C CYS A 186 8.48 11.99 -12.70
N TYR A 187 9.56 11.25 -12.94
CA TYR A 187 10.56 10.92 -11.91
C TYR A 187 10.00 10.16 -10.70
N GLY A 188 8.83 9.53 -10.84
CA GLY A 188 8.09 8.96 -9.72
C GLY A 188 7.11 9.95 -9.12
N THR A 189 7.59 11.07 -8.59
CA THR A 189 6.82 11.89 -7.64
C THR A 189 6.64 13.35 -8.05
N VAL A 190 7.15 13.75 -9.22
CA VAL A 190 7.22 15.16 -9.63
C VAL A 190 6.06 15.52 -10.55
N HIS A 191 5.23 16.47 -10.15
CA HIS A 191 4.04 16.88 -10.87
C HIS A 191 4.30 18.09 -11.78
N PHE A 192 3.91 17.98 -13.05
CA PHE A 192 4.09 19.00 -14.07
C PHE A 192 2.76 19.39 -14.72
N CYS A 193 2.58 20.69 -15.01
CA CYS A 193 1.61 21.13 -16.03
C CYS A 193 2.19 20.93 -17.43
N ASP A 194 1.36 21.05 -18.46
CA ASP A 194 1.76 20.81 -19.87
C ASP A 194 3.00 21.62 -20.27
N ASP A 195 2.99 22.95 -20.11
CA ASP A 195 4.14 23.79 -20.49
C ASP A 195 5.46 23.40 -19.80
N CYS A 196 5.39 23.06 -18.51
CA CYS A 196 6.57 22.68 -17.75
C CYS A 196 7.01 21.25 -18.10
N HIS A 197 6.07 20.37 -18.43
CA HIS A 197 6.35 19.02 -18.91
C HIS A 197 7.03 19.04 -20.29
N ASP A 198 6.60 19.91 -21.20
CA ASP A 198 7.21 20.04 -22.53
C ASP A 198 8.65 20.55 -22.44
N ARG A 199 8.88 21.61 -21.66
CA ARG A 199 10.23 22.11 -21.36
C ARG A 199 11.11 21.04 -20.71
N ASN A 200 10.52 20.21 -19.85
CA ASN A 200 11.23 19.09 -19.25
C ASN A 200 11.57 18.01 -20.28
N SER A 201 10.66 17.73 -21.21
CA SER A 201 10.85 16.74 -22.28
C SER A 201 11.97 17.14 -23.23
N GLU A 202 12.01 18.41 -23.64
CA GLU A 202 13.11 18.96 -24.45
C GLU A 202 14.46 18.80 -23.75
N ARG A 203 14.49 19.10 -22.45
CA ARG A 203 15.68 18.96 -21.62
C ARG A 203 16.14 17.51 -21.49
N VAL A 204 15.24 16.57 -21.23
CA VAL A 204 15.57 15.13 -21.16
C VAL A 204 16.16 14.64 -22.48
N GLU A 205 15.62 15.08 -23.61
CA GLU A 205 16.15 14.75 -24.94
C GLU A 205 17.56 15.32 -25.16
N MET A 206 17.83 16.55 -24.71
CA MET A 206 19.18 17.13 -24.73
C MET A 206 20.18 16.30 -23.91
N ILE A 207 19.80 15.90 -22.70
CA ILE A 207 20.64 15.06 -21.81
C ILE A 207 20.97 13.73 -22.49
N ARG A 208 19.97 13.08 -23.09
CA ARG A 208 20.15 11.80 -23.79
C ARG A 208 21.15 11.93 -24.94
N ARG A 209 21.06 12.99 -25.74
CA ARG A 209 22.00 13.27 -26.84
C ARG A 209 23.42 13.51 -26.34
N GLN A 210 23.60 14.20 -25.22
CA GLN A 210 24.90 14.44 -24.61
C GLN A 210 25.54 13.12 -24.12
N GLN A 211 24.76 12.28 -23.43
CA GLN A 211 25.23 10.98 -22.94
C GLN A 211 25.64 10.04 -24.09
N LEU A 212 24.90 10.03 -25.20
CA LEU A 212 25.27 9.26 -26.39
C LEU A 212 26.60 9.74 -26.98
N ARG A 213 26.78 11.05 -27.15
CA ARG A 213 28.04 11.63 -27.63
C ARG A 213 29.21 11.28 -26.72
N GLN A 214 29.05 11.39 -25.39
CA GLN A 214 30.11 11.06 -24.43
C GLN A 214 30.55 9.59 -24.52
N ARG A 215 29.62 8.66 -24.77
CA ARG A 215 29.94 7.24 -24.99
C ARG A 215 30.74 7.03 -26.27
N GLU A 216 30.44 7.76 -27.33
CA GLU A 216 31.13 7.69 -28.62
C GLU A 216 32.53 8.31 -28.56
N THR A 217 32.68 9.46 -27.89
CA THR A 217 33.93 10.23 -27.87
C THR A 217 34.87 9.85 -26.71
N ARG A 218 34.43 9.02 -25.75
CA ARG A 218 35.15 8.68 -24.50
C ARG A 218 35.63 9.90 -23.72
N THR A 219 34.93 11.03 -23.85
CA THR A 219 35.28 12.30 -23.16
C THR A 219 34.54 12.40 -21.83
N THR A 220 35.25 12.74 -20.76
CA THR A 220 34.73 12.87 -19.39
C THR A 220 34.24 14.29 -19.07
N ASP A 221 33.74 15.04 -20.06
CA ASP A 221 33.31 16.41 -19.79
C ASP A 221 32.00 16.40 -18.97
N HIS A 222 32.15 16.59 -17.66
CA HIS A 222 31.10 16.48 -16.64
C HIS A 222 30.32 17.79 -16.51
N GLN A 223 29.83 18.37 -17.60
CA GLN A 223 28.91 19.49 -17.46
C GLN A 223 27.58 18.94 -16.93
N PRO A 224 27.15 19.29 -15.70
CA PRO A 224 25.93 18.75 -15.14
C PRO A 224 24.74 19.18 -16.01
N PRO A 225 23.74 18.30 -16.22
CA PRO A 225 22.59 18.63 -17.03
C PRO A 225 21.89 19.87 -16.47
N SER A 226 21.47 20.78 -17.35
CA SER A 226 20.83 22.02 -16.92
C SER A 226 19.57 21.71 -16.11
N CYS A 227 19.44 22.38 -14.97
CA CYS A 227 18.25 22.31 -14.13
C CYS A 227 17.07 22.98 -14.85
N LEU A 228 15.87 22.41 -14.78
CA LEU A 228 14.68 23.12 -15.26
C LEU A 228 14.45 24.39 -14.43
N SER A 229 14.41 25.56 -15.10
CA SER A 229 14.21 26.84 -14.42
C SER A 229 12.76 27.01 -13.95
N PRO A 230 12.53 27.41 -12.69
CA PRO A 230 11.18 27.64 -12.19
C PRO A 230 10.57 28.92 -12.77
N ILE A 231 9.26 28.92 -12.92
CA ILE A 231 8.47 30.11 -13.25
C ILE A 231 8.06 30.77 -11.92
N PRO A 232 8.36 32.06 -11.68
CA PRO A 232 8.00 32.74 -10.45
C PRO A 232 6.49 32.72 -10.20
N CYS A 233 6.10 32.57 -8.94
CA CYS A 233 4.71 32.71 -8.54
C CYS A 233 4.26 34.17 -8.74
N PRO A 234 3.09 34.44 -9.37
CA PRO A 234 2.59 35.81 -9.56
C PRO A 234 2.23 36.50 -8.23
N GLY A 235 2.03 35.72 -7.16
CA GLY A 235 1.80 36.21 -5.80
C GLY A 235 0.37 36.73 -5.58
N GLY A 236 0.06 37.05 -4.32
CA GLY A 236 -1.23 37.64 -3.93
C GLY A 236 -2.44 36.89 -4.47
N ASP A 237 -3.48 37.63 -4.88
CA ASP A 237 -4.71 37.09 -5.45
C ASP A 237 -4.55 36.61 -6.91
N ALA A 238 -3.43 36.97 -7.56
CA ALA A 238 -3.13 36.54 -8.93
C ALA A 238 -2.67 35.08 -9.01
N CYS A 239 -2.27 34.47 -7.87
CA CYS A 239 -1.95 33.04 -7.82
C CYS A 239 -3.19 32.22 -7.44
N PRO A 240 -3.62 31.26 -8.28
CA PRO A 240 -4.86 30.49 -8.06
C PRO A 240 -4.76 29.45 -6.95
N PHE A 241 -3.56 29.22 -6.39
CA PHE A 241 -3.33 28.23 -5.35
C PHE A 241 -3.29 28.87 -3.95
N PRO A 242 -3.84 28.19 -2.92
CA PRO A 242 -3.71 28.61 -1.53
C PRO A 242 -2.24 28.67 -1.11
N LYS A 243 -1.90 29.66 -0.28
CA LYS A 243 -0.55 29.85 0.28
C LYS A 243 -0.59 29.55 1.77
N LYS A 244 0.55 29.17 2.36
CA LYS A 244 0.65 29.02 3.82
C LYS A 244 0.44 30.37 4.50
N GLU A 245 -0.01 30.33 5.75
CA GLU A 245 -0.20 31.55 6.55
C GLU A 245 1.09 32.37 6.58
N GLY A 246 0.98 33.68 6.30
CA GLY A 246 2.11 34.60 6.21
C GLY A 246 2.89 34.58 4.87
N GLN A 247 2.57 33.71 3.92
CA GLN A 247 3.22 33.68 2.61
C GLN A 247 2.44 34.46 1.53
N THR A 248 3.14 35.32 0.78
CA THR A 248 2.56 36.07 -0.35
C THR A 248 2.78 35.41 -1.71
N HIS A 249 3.70 34.44 -1.79
CA HIS A 249 4.05 33.71 -3.00
C HIS A 249 4.43 32.26 -2.68
N HIS A 250 4.32 31.36 -3.67
CA HIS A 250 4.87 30.01 -3.60
C HIS A 250 6.33 29.99 -4.03
N GLU A 251 7.11 29.10 -3.42
CA GLU A 251 8.36 28.64 -4.01
C GLU A 251 8.06 27.61 -5.10
N ASN A 252 8.71 27.80 -6.26
CA ASN A 252 8.62 26.89 -7.39
C ASN A 252 10.04 26.41 -7.71
N GLY A 253 10.21 25.12 -7.98
CA GLY A 253 11.53 24.56 -8.33
C GLY A 253 11.77 23.15 -7.79
N LYS A 254 13.05 22.81 -7.65
CA LYS A 254 13.51 21.44 -7.34
C LYS A 254 13.34 21.00 -5.90
N ALA A 255 12.97 21.89 -4.98
CA ALA A 255 12.85 21.52 -3.56
C ALA A 255 11.64 20.58 -3.36
N ALA A 256 11.75 19.62 -2.44
CA ALA A 256 10.64 18.72 -2.10
C ALA A 256 9.41 19.49 -1.59
N SER A 257 9.63 20.63 -0.91
CA SER A 257 8.59 21.55 -0.45
C SER A 257 7.72 22.16 -1.56
N CYS A 258 8.18 22.12 -2.82
CA CYS A 258 7.48 22.64 -3.99
C CYS A 258 6.47 21.64 -4.59
N GLU A 259 6.51 20.36 -4.20
CA GLU A 259 5.49 19.36 -4.54
C GLU A 259 4.32 19.48 -3.59
N GLN A 260 3.12 19.80 -4.10
CA GLN A 260 2.00 20.17 -3.24
C GLN A 260 0.66 19.72 -3.84
N ALA A 261 -0.10 18.93 -3.08
CA ALA A 261 -1.50 18.63 -3.35
C ALA A 261 -2.40 19.63 -2.62
N TYR A 262 -3.33 20.25 -3.36
CA TYR A 262 -4.17 21.34 -2.82
C TYR A 262 -5.64 21.01 -2.72
N GLY A 263 -6.07 19.88 -3.29
CA GLY A 263 -7.46 19.52 -3.25
C GLY A 263 -7.72 18.12 -3.72
N CYS A 264 -8.98 17.74 -3.60
CA CYS A 264 -9.53 16.53 -4.16
C CYS A 264 -10.80 16.92 -4.90
N GLY A 265 -10.79 16.80 -6.24
CA GLY A 265 -11.95 17.13 -7.08
C GLY A 265 -13.19 16.31 -6.70
N TRP A 266 -13.02 15.08 -6.21
CA TRP A 266 -14.12 14.27 -5.71
C TRP A 266 -14.70 14.80 -4.40
N CYS A 267 -13.86 15.11 -3.39
CA CYS A 267 -14.36 15.73 -2.16
C CYS A 267 -15.02 17.09 -2.40
N GLN A 268 -14.50 17.87 -3.36
CA GLN A 268 -15.04 19.18 -3.72
C GLN A 268 -16.39 19.08 -4.44
N SER A 269 -16.54 18.10 -5.35
CA SER A 269 -17.78 17.88 -6.10
C SER A 269 -18.82 17.05 -5.34
N ASN A 270 -18.39 16.28 -4.34
CA ASN A 270 -19.24 15.36 -3.60
C ASN A 270 -18.95 15.46 -2.09
N PRO A 271 -19.30 16.59 -1.45
CA PRO A 271 -19.05 16.81 -0.02
C PRO A 271 -19.81 15.84 0.90
N THR A 272 -20.74 15.04 0.35
CA THR A 272 -21.47 13.97 1.05
C THR A 272 -20.84 12.58 0.88
N ALA A 273 -19.88 12.38 -0.03
CA ALA A 273 -19.16 11.11 -0.21
C ALA A 273 -18.14 10.81 0.92
N ASN A 274 -18.35 11.40 2.09
CA ASN A 274 -17.46 11.49 3.25
C ASN A 274 -17.35 10.20 4.09
N GLU A 275 -17.82 9.06 3.61
CA GLU A 275 -18.09 7.89 4.47
C GLU A 275 -17.08 6.71 4.37
N HIS A 276 -16.11 6.70 3.44
CA HIS A 276 -15.54 5.39 3.01
C HIS A 276 -14.03 5.05 3.02
N ALA A 277 -13.07 5.90 3.38
CA ALA A 277 -11.69 5.42 3.70
C ALA A 277 -10.81 6.37 4.52
N PHE A 278 -10.53 6.06 5.79
CA PHE A 278 -9.79 6.92 6.73
C PHE A 278 -8.27 6.69 6.79
N VAL A 279 -7.51 7.80 6.75
CA VAL A 279 -6.26 7.98 7.51
C VAL A 279 -6.66 8.30 8.94
N ALA A 280 -5.97 7.74 9.94
CA ALA A 280 -6.23 8.05 11.34
C ALA A 280 -6.27 9.58 11.55
N PRO A 281 -7.43 10.18 11.85
CA PRO A 281 -7.49 11.61 12.13
C PRO A 281 -6.57 11.91 13.32
N PRO A 282 -5.76 12.99 13.29
CA PRO A 282 -5.03 13.43 14.47
C PRO A 282 -6.00 13.56 15.66
N GLY A 283 -5.73 12.82 16.73
CA GLY A 283 -6.58 12.76 17.93
C GLY A 283 -7.53 11.57 18.01
N SER A 284 -7.69 10.77 16.95
CA SER A 284 -8.46 9.52 17.01
C SER A 284 -7.60 8.37 17.54
N ARG A 285 -8.16 7.53 18.42
CA ARG A 285 -7.43 6.47 19.13
C ARG A 285 -8.18 5.16 19.12
N ASN A 286 -7.42 4.05 19.14
CA ASN A 286 -7.99 2.72 19.23
C ASN A 286 -8.56 2.47 20.64
N PHE A 287 -9.81 2.01 20.71
CA PHE A 287 -10.50 1.64 21.94
C PHE A 287 -10.26 0.17 22.33
N LEU A 288 -9.82 -0.66 21.37
CA LEU A 288 -9.50 -2.05 21.63
C LEU A 288 -8.16 -2.19 22.32
N GLN A 289 -8.07 -3.19 23.19
CA GLN A 289 -6.83 -3.66 23.77
C GLN A 289 -6.25 -4.78 22.91
N ASN A 290 -4.92 -4.82 22.80
CA ASN A 290 -4.19 -5.95 22.20
C ASN A 290 -4.71 -6.31 20.79
N GLY A 291 -4.87 -5.30 19.92
CA GLY A 291 -5.43 -5.48 18.57
C GLY A 291 -4.56 -6.29 17.60
N CYS A 292 -3.29 -6.54 17.96
CA CYS A 292 -2.32 -7.29 17.15
C CYS A 292 -1.90 -8.64 17.74
N GLY A 293 -2.31 -8.97 18.98
CA GLY A 293 -1.90 -10.22 19.63
C GLY A 293 -0.57 -10.15 20.40
N GLN A 294 0.09 -8.99 20.49
CA GLN A 294 1.34 -8.82 21.26
C GLN A 294 1.25 -9.26 22.74
N HIS A 295 0.05 -9.30 23.30
CA HIS A 295 -0.23 -9.79 24.66
C HIS A 295 -1.07 -11.08 24.64
N GLY A 296 -0.83 -11.95 23.67
CA GLY A 296 -1.59 -13.19 23.49
C GLY A 296 -3.05 -12.88 23.15
N HIS A 297 -3.98 -13.52 23.87
CA HIS A 297 -5.43 -13.32 23.70
C HIS A 297 -6.04 -12.37 24.74
N ARG A 298 -5.23 -11.60 25.47
CA ARG A 298 -5.75 -10.68 26.50
C ARG A 298 -6.77 -9.72 25.88
N GLY A 299 -7.96 -9.65 26.49
CA GLY A 299 -9.08 -8.82 26.03
C GLY A 299 -9.95 -9.45 24.94
N TRP A 300 -9.57 -10.58 24.35
CA TRP A 300 -10.31 -11.24 23.27
C TRP A 300 -11.04 -12.49 23.77
N GLN A 301 -12.37 -12.50 23.62
CA GLN A 301 -13.17 -13.69 23.89
C GLN A 301 -13.20 -14.58 22.66
N GLN A 302 -12.74 -15.83 22.80
CA GLN A 302 -12.82 -16.83 21.72
C GLN A 302 -14.13 -17.60 21.80
N PHE A 303 -14.84 -17.72 20.68
CA PHE A 303 -16.18 -18.32 20.61
C PHE A 303 -16.19 -19.76 20.12
N ASN A 304 -15.18 -20.19 19.36
CA ASN A 304 -15.09 -21.56 18.86
C ASN A 304 -14.05 -22.37 19.65
N PRO A 305 -14.46 -23.34 20.50
CA PRO A 305 -13.52 -24.13 21.29
C PRO A 305 -12.72 -25.14 20.45
N ARG A 306 -13.21 -25.52 19.25
CA ARG A 306 -12.56 -26.52 18.37
C ARG A 306 -11.58 -25.91 17.37
N ALA A 307 -11.74 -24.62 17.05
CA ALA A 307 -10.87 -23.89 16.14
C ALA A 307 -10.56 -22.52 16.75
N ARG A 308 -9.63 -22.51 17.70
CA ARG A 308 -9.21 -21.30 18.39
C ARG A 308 -8.24 -20.50 17.52
N TRP A 309 -8.34 -19.18 17.62
CA TRP A 309 -7.26 -18.31 17.16
C TRP A 309 -6.01 -18.60 17.98
N GLN A 310 -4.86 -18.59 17.30
CA GLN A 310 -3.53 -18.64 17.91
C GLN A 310 -2.82 -17.32 17.65
N VAL A 311 -1.76 -17.04 18.41
CA VAL A 311 -0.90 -15.88 18.17
C VAL A 311 0.45 -16.37 17.66
N GLU A 312 0.96 -15.71 16.63
CA GLU A 312 2.28 -15.98 16.06
C GLU A 312 3.07 -14.69 15.83
N GLN A 313 4.38 -14.83 15.70
CA GLN A 313 5.20 -13.78 15.12
C GLN A 313 4.91 -13.72 13.62
N SER A 314 4.70 -12.52 13.10
CA SER A 314 4.36 -12.33 11.70
C SER A 314 5.61 -12.44 10.84
N ASP A 315 5.60 -13.36 9.89
CA ASP A 315 6.62 -13.43 8.83
C ASP A 315 6.57 -12.20 7.91
N THR A 316 5.44 -11.49 7.90
CA THR A 316 5.23 -10.23 7.20
C THR A 316 4.74 -9.18 8.20
N PRO A 317 5.63 -8.60 9.02
CA PRO A 317 5.24 -7.57 9.99
C PRO A 317 4.49 -6.43 9.31
N LEU A 318 3.45 -5.90 9.98
CA LEU A 318 2.69 -4.79 9.44
C LEU A 318 3.49 -3.48 9.51
N SER A 319 4.31 -3.34 10.55
CA SER A 319 5.24 -2.24 10.80
C SER A 319 6.29 -2.69 11.81
N ASP A 320 7.31 -1.85 12.06
CA ASP A 320 8.31 -2.09 13.11
C ASP A 320 7.71 -2.23 14.52
N THR A 321 6.48 -1.73 14.71
CA THR A 321 5.75 -1.77 15.98
C THR A 321 4.69 -2.88 16.06
N ILE A 322 4.21 -3.38 14.92
CA ILE A 322 3.18 -4.43 14.85
C ILE A 322 3.80 -5.65 14.16
N THR A 323 4.42 -6.48 14.99
CA THR A 323 5.18 -7.67 14.56
C THR A 323 4.45 -8.99 14.83
N THR A 324 3.28 -8.95 15.47
CA THR A 324 2.48 -10.13 15.81
C THR A 324 1.11 -10.10 15.12
N ASN A 325 0.51 -11.28 14.97
CA ASN A 325 -0.84 -11.44 14.48
C ASN A 325 -1.54 -12.62 15.15
N PHE A 326 -2.88 -12.61 15.06
CA PHE A 326 -3.68 -13.79 15.29
C PHE A 326 -3.75 -14.61 14.00
N VAL A 327 -3.82 -15.94 14.11
CA VAL A 327 -3.98 -16.86 12.98
C VAL A 327 -5.11 -17.86 13.28
N SER A 328 -5.97 -18.08 12.29
CA SER A 328 -7.12 -18.98 12.41
C SER A 328 -6.80 -20.40 11.92
N SER A 329 -7.71 -21.33 12.22
CA SER A 329 -7.54 -22.75 11.88
C SER A 329 -8.35 -23.15 10.63
N PHE A 330 -8.64 -24.44 10.47
CA PHE A 330 -9.36 -25.00 9.31
C PHE A 330 -10.88 -24.88 9.39
N GLN A 331 -11.43 -24.81 10.61
CA GLN A 331 -12.83 -24.41 10.82
C GLN A 331 -12.90 -22.93 11.17
N TRP A 332 -14.11 -22.35 11.08
CA TRP A 332 -14.35 -20.96 11.46
C TRP A 332 -13.89 -20.67 12.89
N SER A 333 -12.71 -20.09 13.02
CA SER A 333 -12.25 -19.44 14.24
C SER A 333 -12.99 -18.13 14.38
N ALA A 334 -13.50 -17.86 15.57
CA ALA A 334 -14.26 -16.65 15.86
C ALA A 334 -13.82 -16.10 17.21
N MET A 335 -13.53 -14.81 17.26
CA MET A 335 -13.25 -14.10 18.51
C MET A 335 -13.76 -12.67 18.44
N GLY A 336 -13.98 -12.06 19.59
CA GLY A 336 -14.46 -10.68 19.65
C GLY A 336 -14.03 -9.96 20.90
N GLN A 337 -14.11 -8.64 20.84
CA GLN A 337 -13.87 -7.75 21.97
C GLN A 337 -14.94 -6.66 21.93
N SER A 338 -15.44 -6.31 23.10
CA SER A 338 -16.44 -5.26 23.26
C SER A 338 -15.92 -4.18 24.19
N VAL A 339 -16.40 -2.96 23.94
CA VAL A 339 -15.97 -1.75 24.63
C VAL A 339 -17.18 -0.96 25.06
N VAL A 340 -17.23 -0.61 26.34
CA VAL A 340 -18.23 0.32 26.88
C VAL A 340 -17.84 1.75 26.50
N LEU A 341 -18.73 2.44 25.78
CA LEU A 341 -18.46 3.76 25.19
C LEU A 341 -18.16 4.83 26.26
N SER A 342 -18.80 4.77 27.42
CA SER A 342 -18.59 5.74 28.52
C SER A 342 -17.16 5.75 29.06
N SER A 343 -16.38 4.69 28.81
CA SER A 343 -14.96 4.63 29.18
C SER A 343 -14.09 5.55 28.31
N PHE A 344 -14.56 5.91 27.11
CA PHE A 344 -13.79 6.67 26.12
C PHE A 344 -14.43 8.01 25.75
N LEU A 345 -15.76 8.12 25.88
CA LEU A 345 -16.53 9.31 25.54
C LEU A 345 -16.81 10.17 26.78
N GLN A 346 -16.76 11.50 26.64
CA GLN A 346 -17.15 12.44 27.70
C GLN A 346 -18.66 12.39 27.95
N SER A 347 -19.44 12.35 26.88
CA SER A 347 -20.91 12.20 26.89
C SER A 347 -21.32 10.72 26.97
N ASN A 348 -22.48 10.47 27.57
CA ASN A 348 -23.12 9.14 27.51
C ASN A 348 -23.84 8.88 26.17
N GLU A 349 -23.90 9.89 25.30
CA GLU A 349 -24.48 9.79 23.97
C GLU A 349 -23.36 9.71 22.93
N LEU A 350 -23.45 8.71 22.05
CA LEU A 350 -22.61 8.63 20.86
C LEU A 350 -23.08 9.69 19.87
N ARG A 351 -22.24 10.70 19.60
CA ARG A 351 -22.54 11.81 18.67
C ARG A 351 -21.82 11.71 17.33
N LEU A 352 -20.72 10.97 17.32
CA LEU A 352 -19.83 10.82 16.18
C LEU A 352 -19.81 9.36 15.70
N PRO A 353 -19.68 9.10 14.39
CA PRO A 353 -19.62 7.73 13.89
C PRO A 353 -18.44 6.95 14.46
N LEU A 354 -18.61 5.63 14.56
CA LEU A 354 -17.55 4.72 14.99
C LEU A 354 -17.04 3.92 13.79
N GLU A 355 -15.73 3.86 13.64
CA GLU A 355 -15.11 2.90 12.74
C GLU A 355 -14.74 1.64 13.51
N VAL A 356 -15.05 0.49 12.92
CA VAL A 356 -14.55 -0.82 13.33
C VAL A 356 -13.76 -1.40 12.17
N SER A 357 -12.47 -1.65 12.36
CA SER A 357 -11.60 -2.14 11.29
C SER A 357 -10.63 -3.22 11.76
N ALA A 358 -10.12 -4.00 10.82
CA ALA A 358 -9.08 -5.00 11.04
C ALA A 358 -8.24 -5.17 9.77
N LYS A 359 -6.97 -5.55 9.94
CA LYS A 359 -6.13 -5.98 8.83
C LYS A 359 -6.04 -7.49 8.77
N TYR A 360 -6.18 -8.06 7.59
CA TYR A 360 -6.18 -9.50 7.38
C TYR A 360 -5.30 -9.91 6.20
N MET A 361 -4.79 -11.13 6.25
CA MET A 361 -4.03 -11.76 5.16
C MET A 361 -4.16 -13.28 5.24
N ALA A 362 -3.73 -14.00 4.22
CA ALA A 362 -3.58 -15.45 4.21
C ALA A 362 -2.10 -15.82 4.37
N ARG A 363 -1.81 -17.11 4.43
CA ARG A 363 -0.46 -17.61 4.21
C ARG A 363 -0.20 -17.74 2.72
N THR A 364 1.07 -17.66 2.33
CA THR A 364 1.51 -17.85 0.94
C THR A 364 1.26 -19.26 0.41
N ASP A 365 1.23 -20.25 1.30
CA ASP A 365 1.05 -21.67 1.00
C ASP A 365 -0.40 -22.16 1.15
N CYS A 366 -1.32 -21.34 1.67
CA CYS A 366 -2.68 -21.77 1.95
C CYS A 366 -3.70 -20.63 1.79
N ALA A 367 -4.62 -20.80 0.83
CA ALA A 367 -5.74 -19.91 0.65
C ALA A 367 -6.65 -19.92 1.89
N SER A 368 -7.11 -18.75 2.31
CA SER A 368 -7.98 -18.61 3.47
C SER A 368 -8.98 -17.48 3.26
N VAL A 369 -9.98 -17.44 4.14
CA VAL A 369 -11.06 -16.45 4.09
C VAL A 369 -11.23 -15.75 5.43
N PHE A 370 -11.58 -14.47 5.35
CA PHE A 370 -11.79 -13.58 6.48
C PHE A 370 -13.20 -13.00 6.45
N ARG A 371 -13.76 -12.70 7.61
CA ARG A 371 -14.99 -11.92 7.75
C ARG A 371 -14.97 -11.14 9.06
N MET A 372 -15.58 -9.96 9.09
CA MET A 372 -15.77 -9.22 10.34
C MET A 372 -17.20 -8.69 10.50
N GLU A 373 -17.57 -8.48 11.77
CA GLU A 373 -18.83 -7.89 12.18
C GLU A 373 -18.58 -6.76 13.19
N ALA A 374 -19.36 -5.70 13.06
CA ALA A 374 -19.39 -4.55 13.94
C ALA A 374 -20.79 -4.44 14.56
N LEU A 375 -20.86 -4.34 15.88
CA LEU A 375 -22.11 -4.29 16.64
C LEU A 375 -22.15 -3.01 17.49
N LEU A 376 -23.23 -2.26 17.38
CA LEU A 376 -23.59 -1.21 18.33
C LEU A 376 -24.71 -1.73 19.23
N LEU A 377 -24.46 -1.74 20.54
CA LEU A 377 -25.30 -2.37 21.54
C LEU A 377 -25.84 -1.35 22.55
N GLY A 378 -27.08 -1.55 22.98
CA GLY A 378 -27.68 -0.82 24.08
C GLY A 378 -27.29 -1.39 25.46
N ARG A 379 -27.77 -0.75 26.53
CA ARG A 379 -27.41 -1.09 27.92
C ARG A 379 -27.81 -2.51 28.35
N ASN A 380 -28.84 -3.07 27.72
CA ASN A 380 -29.31 -4.44 27.91
C ASN A 380 -28.73 -5.41 26.85
N ARG A 381 -27.68 -4.99 26.13
CA ARG A 381 -27.11 -5.71 24.97
C ARG A 381 -28.07 -5.93 23.80
N ALA A 382 -29.18 -5.18 23.72
CA ALA A 382 -29.98 -5.13 22.51
C ALA A 382 -29.12 -4.61 21.35
N VAL A 383 -29.15 -5.31 20.21
CA VAL A 383 -28.41 -4.89 19.01
C VAL A 383 -29.13 -3.71 18.39
N LEU A 384 -28.53 -2.53 18.51
CA LEU A 384 -29.04 -1.30 17.90
C LEU A 384 -28.64 -1.28 16.42
N GLN A 385 -27.36 -1.55 16.13
CA GLN A 385 -26.84 -1.64 14.77
C GLN A 385 -25.95 -2.87 14.61
N ARG A 386 -26.04 -3.52 13.46
CA ARG A 386 -25.12 -4.59 13.05
C ARG A 386 -24.71 -4.36 11.61
N LYS A 387 -23.40 -4.23 11.38
CA LYS A 387 -22.81 -4.25 10.04
C LYS A 387 -21.85 -5.43 9.94
N ARG A 388 -21.70 -5.99 8.74
CA ARG A 388 -20.81 -7.12 8.48
C ARG A 388 -20.22 -7.01 7.09
N THR A 389 -19.01 -7.51 6.93
CA THR A 389 -18.47 -7.78 5.60
C THR A 389 -19.12 -9.03 5.02
N ASN A 390 -19.03 -9.19 3.69
CA ASN A 390 -19.12 -10.51 3.09
C ASN A 390 -17.93 -11.38 3.55
N THR A 391 -17.93 -12.66 3.16
CA THR A 391 -16.72 -13.47 3.25
C THR A 391 -15.71 -12.97 2.23
N LEU A 392 -14.58 -12.48 2.72
CA LEU A 392 -13.48 -11.91 1.93
C LEU A 392 -12.41 -12.98 1.74
N ASN A 393 -11.84 -13.07 0.54
CA ASN A 393 -10.64 -13.88 0.31
C ASN A 393 -9.45 -13.17 0.93
N ALA A 394 -8.68 -13.86 1.74
CA ALA A 394 -7.52 -13.27 2.39
C ALA A 394 -6.30 -13.30 1.44
N PRO A 395 -5.64 -12.16 1.20
CA PRO A 395 -4.49 -12.11 0.30
C PRO A 395 -3.24 -12.69 0.95
N ALA A 396 -2.44 -13.45 0.20
CA ALA A 396 -1.42 -14.34 0.75
C ALA A 396 -0.11 -13.66 1.21
N ASP A 397 0.13 -12.41 0.78
CA ASP A 397 1.45 -11.75 0.87
C ASP A 397 1.41 -10.32 1.44
N PHE A 398 0.23 -9.77 1.70
CA PHE A 398 0.11 -8.42 2.23
C PHE A 398 -1.12 -8.30 3.12
N TRP A 399 -1.06 -7.34 4.03
CA TRP A 399 -2.18 -6.99 4.89
C TRP A 399 -3.20 -6.13 4.15
N GLU A 400 -4.35 -6.72 3.84
CA GLU A 400 -5.52 -5.96 3.38
C GLU A 400 -6.33 -5.46 4.58
N ARG A 401 -7.14 -4.42 4.37
CA ARG A 401 -7.93 -3.78 5.42
C ARG A 401 -9.41 -3.91 5.15
N ALA A 402 -10.15 -4.41 6.14
CA ALA A 402 -11.61 -4.31 6.18
C ALA A 402 -12.02 -3.23 7.18
N SER A 403 -13.04 -2.45 6.84
CA SER A 403 -13.60 -1.40 7.71
C SER A 403 -15.12 -1.36 7.61
N LEU A 404 -15.78 -1.09 8.74
CA LEU A 404 -17.21 -0.93 8.89
C LEU A 404 -17.49 0.32 9.74
N THR A 405 -18.30 1.24 9.24
CA THR A 405 -18.70 2.46 9.96
C THR A 405 -20.04 2.24 10.65
N LEU A 406 -20.17 2.50 11.95
CA LEU A 406 -21.42 2.50 12.70
C LEU A 406 -21.87 3.93 12.95
N GLU A 407 -23.16 4.19 12.74
CA GLU A 407 -23.74 5.53 12.87
C GLU A 407 -24.12 5.85 14.31
N PRO A 408 -24.06 7.13 14.74
CA PRO A 408 -24.56 7.58 16.03
C PRO A 408 -26.02 7.17 16.25
N MET A 409 -26.31 6.48 17.35
CA MET A 409 -27.68 6.09 17.72
C MET A 409 -27.96 6.34 19.20
N ALA A 410 -29.17 6.84 19.48
CA ALA A 410 -29.64 7.03 20.84
C ALA A 410 -29.65 5.70 21.60
N GLY A 411 -29.19 5.72 22.85
CA GLY A 411 -29.09 4.52 23.69
C GLY A 411 -27.87 3.63 23.40
N ALA A 412 -26.96 4.03 22.51
CA ALA A 412 -25.68 3.37 22.31
C ALA A 412 -24.87 3.33 23.62
N TYR A 413 -24.44 2.13 24.01
CA TYR A 413 -23.76 1.89 25.28
C TYR A 413 -22.45 1.13 25.10
N GLU A 414 -22.45 0.11 24.25
CA GLU A 414 -21.32 -0.78 24.02
C GLU A 414 -21.12 -0.97 22.52
N VAL A 415 -19.87 -1.03 22.07
CA VAL A 415 -19.50 -1.35 20.68
C VAL A 415 -18.64 -2.60 20.67
N ALA A 416 -18.86 -3.50 19.72
CA ALA A 416 -18.11 -4.74 19.63
C ALA A 416 -17.62 -5.02 18.21
N ILE A 417 -16.41 -5.58 18.12
CA ILE A 417 -15.87 -6.21 16.93
C ILE A 417 -15.93 -7.73 17.10
N VAL A 418 -16.30 -8.44 16.04
CA VAL A 418 -16.15 -9.89 15.95
C VAL A 418 -15.44 -10.21 14.65
N VAL A 419 -14.35 -10.97 14.73
CA VAL A 419 -13.57 -11.41 13.56
C VAL A 419 -13.66 -12.92 13.39
N TYR A 420 -13.72 -13.34 12.13
CA TYR A 420 -13.85 -14.72 11.72
C TYR A 420 -12.79 -15.04 10.68
N GLY A 421 -12.22 -16.24 10.78
CA GLY A 421 -11.22 -16.72 9.85
C GLY A 421 -11.26 -18.23 9.74
N LYS A 422 -10.94 -18.75 8.55
CA LYS A 422 -10.60 -20.15 8.34
C LYS A 422 -9.81 -20.34 7.07
N ASP A 423 -9.15 -21.48 6.94
CA ASP A 423 -8.60 -21.89 5.65
C ASP A 423 -9.69 -22.33 4.65
N VAL A 424 -9.28 -22.46 3.39
CA VAL A 424 -10.09 -23.06 2.33
C VAL A 424 -9.82 -24.58 2.21
N PRO A 425 -8.55 -25.06 2.22
CA PRO A 425 -8.24 -26.47 1.99
C PRO A 425 -8.54 -27.43 3.14
N PHE A 426 -8.94 -26.94 4.32
CA PHE A 426 -9.23 -27.75 5.51
C PHE A 426 -8.01 -28.49 6.10
N TRP A 427 -6.84 -27.84 6.10
CA TRP A 427 -5.60 -28.39 6.61
C TRP A 427 -5.52 -28.28 8.13
N GLN A 428 -5.30 -29.42 8.78
CA GLN A 428 -5.18 -29.46 10.23
C GLN A 428 -4.00 -28.59 10.71
N GLY A 429 -4.31 -27.57 11.51
CA GLY A 429 -3.32 -26.61 12.02
C GLY A 429 -3.81 -25.17 11.92
N ASN A 430 -2.87 -24.21 11.93
CA ASN A 430 -3.12 -22.77 11.87
C ASN A 430 -2.85 -22.24 10.46
N PHE A 431 -3.61 -22.76 9.49
CA PHE A 431 -3.45 -22.40 8.07
C PHE A 431 -4.50 -21.40 7.57
N GLY A 432 -5.38 -20.95 8.45
CA GLY A 432 -6.42 -19.98 8.11
C GLY A 432 -5.91 -18.56 7.98
N SER A 433 -6.85 -17.63 7.79
CA SER A 433 -6.53 -16.22 7.65
C SER A 433 -5.88 -15.69 8.92
N LYS A 434 -4.89 -14.83 8.74
CA LYS A 434 -4.25 -14.01 9.76
C LYS A 434 -5.04 -12.72 9.95
N VAL A 435 -5.09 -12.20 11.17
CA VAL A 435 -5.67 -10.89 11.49
C VAL A 435 -4.79 -10.14 12.49
N THR A 436 -4.58 -8.85 12.26
CA THR A 436 -3.86 -7.95 13.16
C THR A 436 -4.46 -6.55 13.07
N ASP A 437 -3.92 -5.60 13.83
CA ASP A 437 -4.32 -4.20 13.82
C ASP A 437 -5.84 -4.00 13.91
N CYS A 438 -6.50 -4.78 14.77
CA CYS A 438 -7.93 -4.65 15.04
C CYS A 438 -8.19 -3.36 15.82
N GLN A 439 -9.16 -2.57 15.35
CA GLN A 439 -9.41 -1.24 15.86
C GLN A 439 -10.89 -0.91 15.99
N ILE A 440 -11.22 -0.17 17.05
CA ILE A 440 -12.46 0.61 17.17
C ILE A 440 -12.07 2.06 17.42
N ARG A 441 -12.58 3.00 16.63
CA ARG A 441 -12.21 4.41 16.69
C ARG A 441 -13.43 5.29 16.49
N VAL A 442 -13.39 6.51 17.03
CA VAL A 442 -14.37 7.56 16.69
C VAL A 442 -13.87 8.35 15.48
N LEU A 443 -14.80 8.67 14.58
CA LEU A 443 -14.57 9.44 13.37
C LEU A 443 -15.06 10.87 13.58
N GLY A 444 -14.18 11.86 13.41
CA GLY A 444 -14.51 13.27 13.57
C GLY A 444 -13.30 14.17 13.26
N THR A 445 -13.52 15.48 13.21
CA THR A 445 -12.41 16.45 13.13
C THR A 445 -11.61 16.48 14.45
N PRO A 446 -10.36 16.97 14.46
CA PRO A 446 -9.57 17.07 15.69
C PRO A 446 -10.31 17.81 16.83
N GLU A 447 -11.08 18.85 16.51
CA GLU A 447 -11.86 19.63 17.46
C GLU A 447 -13.04 18.83 18.02
N GLU A 448 -13.75 18.09 17.16
CA GLU A 448 -14.83 17.19 17.56
C GLU A 448 -14.33 16.06 18.46
N LEU A 449 -13.18 15.48 18.10
CA LEU A 449 -12.54 14.43 18.88
C LEU A 449 -12.07 14.96 20.24
N GLN A 450 -11.46 16.14 20.30
CA GLN A 450 -11.06 16.77 21.56
C GLN A 450 -12.25 17.04 22.48
N ARG A 451 -13.41 17.40 21.90
CA ARG A 451 -14.65 17.64 22.64
C ARG A 451 -15.31 16.35 23.14
N ASP A 452 -15.37 15.33 22.31
CA ASP A 452 -16.19 14.14 22.59
C ASP A 452 -15.40 13.01 23.26
N LEU A 453 -14.07 12.94 23.05
CA LEU A 453 -13.20 11.95 23.68
C LEU A 453 -12.69 12.42 25.05
N ARG A 454 -12.63 11.50 26.02
CA ARG A 454 -12.00 11.76 27.33
C ARG A 454 -10.48 11.97 27.23
N PRO A 455 -9.86 12.81 28.06
CA PRO A 455 -8.40 12.86 28.14
C PRO A 455 -7.76 11.49 28.49
N GLU A 456 -6.58 11.18 27.95
CA GLU A 456 -5.95 9.86 28.11
C GLU A 456 -5.54 9.53 29.56
N ASN A 457 -5.13 10.55 30.32
CA ASN A 457 -4.85 10.46 31.75
C ASN A 457 -6.08 10.01 32.57
N GLU A 458 -7.28 10.46 32.22
CA GLU A 458 -8.52 10.03 32.90
C GLU A 458 -8.87 8.56 32.61
N ILE A 459 -8.60 8.10 31.39
CA ILE A 459 -8.83 6.71 30.99
C ILE A 459 -7.88 5.79 31.75
N ARG A 460 -6.59 6.16 31.81
CA ARG A 460 -5.57 5.40 32.55
C ARG A 460 -5.86 5.36 34.06
N ALA A 461 -6.29 6.47 34.65
CA ALA A 461 -6.69 6.52 36.06
C ALA A 461 -7.87 5.59 36.39
N ARG A 462 -8.86 5.51 35.48
CA ARG A 462 -10.00 4.59 35.63
C ARG A 462 -9.61 3.12 35.43
N ALA A 463 -8.69 2.84 34.51
CA ALA A 463 -8.17 1.49 34.29
C ALA A 463 -7.29 0.97 35.45
N GLY A 464 -6.64 1.86 36.21
CA GLY A 464 -5.82 1.51 37.38
C GLY A 464 -6.56 1.40 38.72
N GLY A 465 -7.86 1.74 38.76
CA GLY A 465 -8.66 1.81 40.00
C GLY A 465 -9.22 0.48 40.52
N GLU A 466 -9.03 -0.64 39.83
CA GLU A 466 -9.61 -1.95 40.20
C GLU A 466 -8.63 -2.90 40.94
N THR A 467 -7.47 -2.42 41.42
CA THR A 467 -6.46 -3.27 42.09
C THR A 467 -6.19 -3.00 43.57
N THR A 468 -7.15 -2.41 44.30
CA THR A 468 -7.11 -2.39 45.78
C THR A 468 -8.48 -2.66 46.37
N ILE A 469 -8.87 -3.92 46.48
CA ILE A 469 -9.78 -4.38 47.54
C ILE A 469 -8.98 -5.41 48.35
N GLY A 470 -8.78 -5.06 49.62
CA GLY A 470 -7.77 -5.60 50.49
C GLY A 470 -7.97 -7.06 50.89
N SER A 471 -6.83 -7.67 51.18
CA SER A 471 -6.69 -8.71 52.19
C SER A 471 -7.25 -8.22 53.53
N ALA A 472 -8.33 -8.85 53.97
CA ALA A 472 -8.64 -9.14 55.36
C ALA A 472 -9.30 -10.52 55.42
#